data_AF-A0AB73N2F7-F1
#
_entry.id   AF-A0AB73N2F7-F1
#
_cell.length_a   1.000
_cell.length_b   1.000
_cell.length_c   1.000
_cell.angle_alpha   90.00
_cell.angle_beta   90.00
_cell.angle_gamma   90.00
#
_symmetry.space_group_name_H-M   'P 1'
#
loop_
_entity.id
_entity.type
_entity.pdbx_description
1 polymer ?
#
loop_
_entity_poly.entity_id
_entity_poly.type
_entity_poly.pdbx_seq_one_letter_code
_entity_poly.pdbx_strand_id
1 'polypeptide(L)'
;MDSQLNNYDPNIRWGKHTVKVTFQQWNYKGFLTFRKGGNCKGLDILELDADDLYDKKFKENPIGFGLLPEDDEGNEWFKMTLKNDEGDELLVEDVWEELGDYIVGLEIIDFVADEE
;
A
#
# COMPACT_ATOMS: atom_id res chain seq x y z
N MET A 1 9.35 -4.66 11.78
CA MET A 1 9.64 -6.11 11.74
C MET A 1 9.25 -6.56 10.35
N ASP A 2 10.18 -7.12 9.57
CA ASP A 2 9.83 -7.77 8.30
C ASP A 2 8.92 -8.96 8.60
N SER A 3 7.61 -8.84 8.35
CA SER A 3 6.74 -10.01 8.40
C SER A 3 7.06 -10.86 7.17
N GLN A 4 7.56 -12.08 7.39
CA GLN A 4 7.68 -13.09 6.35
C GLN A 4 6.41 -13.95 6.35
N LEU A 5 5.80 -14.08 5.18
CA LEU A 5 4.70 -15.01 4.95
C LEU A 5 5.23 -16.45 5.08
N ASN A 6 5.15 -17.01 6.29
CA ASN A 6 5.75 -18.31 6.59
C ASN A 6 4.86 -19.50 6.21
N ASN A 7 3.53 -19.34 6.30
CA ASN A 7 2.56 -20.37 5.95
C ASN A 7 1.29 -19.72 5.44
N TYR A 8 0.98 -19.95 4.16
CA TYR A 8 -0.25 -19.49 3.52
C TYR A 8 -1.11 -20.70 3.17
N ASP A 9 -2.17 -20.94 3.94
CA ASP A 9 -3.11 -22.03 3.67
C ASP A 9 -4.28 -21.51 2.81
N PRO A 10 -4.33 -21.84 1.51
CA PRO A 10 -5.40 -21.39 0.63
C PRO A 10 -6.76 -22.03 0.96
N ASN A 11 -6.84 -22.99 1.88
CA ASN A 11 -8.12 -23.59 2.30
C ASN A 11 -8.85 -22.76 3.36
N ILE A 12 -8.15 -21.91 4.10
CA ILE A 12 -8.76 -21.02 5.10
C ILE A 12 -9.65 -20.00 4.39
N ARG A 13 -10.94 -19.96 4.74
CA ARG A 13 -11.95 -19.13 4.05
C ARG A 13 -11.93 -17.67 4.46
N TRP A 14 -11.66 -17.38 5.73
CA TRP A 14 -11.74 -16.04 6.28
C TRP A 14 -10.45 -15.70 7.02
N GLY A 15 -9.97 -14.48 6.80
CA GLY A 15 -8.81 -13.95 7.49
C GLY A 15 -8.44 -12.58 6.99
N LYS A 16 -7.30 -12.09 7.48
CA LYS A 16 -6.75 -10.77 7.17
C LYS A 16 -5.35 -10.93 6.60
N HIS A 17 -5.18 -10.43 5.39
CA HIS A 17 -3.91 -10.33 4.70
C HIS A 17 -3.27 -9.00 5.02
N THR A 18 -1.97 -9.00 5.33
CA THR A 18 -1.18 -7.76 5.29
C THR A 18 -0.52 -7.67 3.92
N VAL A 19 -0.80 -6.58 3.21
CA VAL A 19 -0.23 -6.30 1.89
C VAL A 19 0.76 -5.16 2.02
N LYS A 20 1.94 -5.33 1.43
CA LYS A 20 2.95 -4.28 1.24
C LYS A 20 2.80 -3.70 -0.15
N VAL A 21 2.67 -2.38 -0.21
CA VAL A 21 2.68 -1.62 -1.46
C VAL A 21 4.00 -0.87 -1.55
N THR A 22 4.72 -1.05 -2.64
CA THR A 22 6.01 -0.39 -2.90
C THR A 22 5.80 0.70 -3.93
N PHE A 23 6.24 1.92 -3.59
CA PHE A 23 6.23 3.07 -4.47
C PHE A 23 7.65 3.41 -4.91
N GLN A 24 7.79 3.90 -6.13
CA GLN A 24 9.09 4.30 -6.64
C GLN A 24 8.97 5.45 -7.65
N GLN A 25 9.87 6.42 -7.52
CA GLN A 25 10.16 7.42 -8.55
C GLN A 25 11.68 7.53 -8.70
N TRP A 26 12.18 7.29 -9.92
CA TRP A 26 13.62 7.17 -10.18
C TRP A 26 14.30 6.17 -9.22
N ASN A 27 15.32 6.59 -8.48
CA ASN A 27 16.02 5.79 -7.46
C ASN A 27 15.46 5.94 -6.04
N TYR A 28 14.39 6.72 -5.84
CA TYR A 28 13.73 6.90 -4.55
C TYR A 28 12.62 5.88 -4.39
N LYS A 29 12.57 5.21 -3.23
CA LYS A 29 11.63 4.16 -2.94
C LYS A 29 11.01 4.35 -1.57
N GLY A 30 9.89 3.69 -1.39
CA GLY A 30 9.21 3.66 -0.12
C GLY A 30 8.09 2.64 -0.13
N PHE A 31 7.51 2.37 1.02
CA PHE A 31 6.42 1.43 1.13
C PHE A 31 5.43 1.85 2.19
N LEU A 32 4.23 1.29 2.10
CA LEU A 32 3.28 1.22 3.19
C LEU A 32 2.76 -0.22 3.31
N THR A 33 2.13 -0.52 4.43
CA THR A 33 1.40 -1.77 4.60
C THR A 33 -0.03 -1.51 5.05
N PHE A 34 -0.98 -2.27 4.52
CA PHE A 34 -2.38 -2.21 4.92
C PHE A 34 -2.94 -3.62 5.11
N ARG A 35 -4.14 -3.72 5.70
CA ARG A 35 -4.83 -5.00 5.91
C ARG A 35 -6.06 -5.09 5.01
N LYS A 36 -6.14 -6.16 4.21
CA LYS A 36 -7.33 -6.54 3.45
C LYS A 36 -7.90 -7.80 4.10
N GLY A 37 -9.17 -7.75 4.49
CA GLY A 37 -9.86 -8.90 5.10
C GLY A 37 -10.92 -9.45 4.15
N GLY A 38 -11.45 -10.62 4.49
CA GLY A 38 -12.57 -11.23 3.78
C GLY A 38 -12.23 -12.60 3.20
N ASN A 39 -13.00 -13.02 2.21
CA ASN A 39 -12.79 -14.26 1.46
C ASN A 39 -12.07 -13.98 0.13
N CYS A 40 -10.95 -13.27 0.21
CA CYS A 40 -10.09 -12.94 -0.94
C CYS A 40 -8.78 -13.72 -0.76
N LYS A 41 -8.23 -14.30 -1.83
CA LYS A 41 -7.04 -15.17 -1.74
C LYS A 41 -6.07 -14.92 -2.87
N GLY A 42 -4.76 -15.02 -2.58
CA GLY A 42 -3.71 -14.92 -3.59
C GLY A 42 -3.87 -13.69 -4.48
N LEU A 43 -4.02 -13.92 -5.79
CA LEU A 43 -4.14 -12.86 -6.78
C LEU A 43 -5.30 -11.90 -6.51
N ASP A 44 -6.43 -12.38 -5.99
CA ASP A 44 -7.61 -11.53 -5.69
C ASP A 44 -7.30 -10.44 -4.64
N ILE A 45 -6.26 -10.64 -3.82
CA ILE A 45 -5.80 -9.63 -2.86
C ILE A 45 -4.90 -8.60 -3.54
N LEU A 46 -4.16 -9.03 -4.56
CA LEU A 46 -3.18 -8.24 -5.33
C LEU A 46 -3.83 -7.45 -6.47
N GLU A 47 -5.07 -7.73 -6.84
CA GLU A 47 -5.92 -6.80 -7.58
C GLU A 47 -6.21 -5.59 -6.66
N LEU A 48 -5.23 -4.70 -6.59
CA LEU A 48 -5.28 -3.43 -5.89
C LEU A 48 -5.77 -2.36 -6.87
N ASP A 49 -6.79 -1.61 -6.47
CA ASP A 49 -7.14 -0.35 -7.13
C ASP A 49 -6.60 0.84 -6.32
N ALA A 50 -6.45 2.02 -6.92
CA ALA A 50 -6.12 3.24 -6.18
C ALA A 50 -7.08 3.44 -5.00
N ASP A 51 -8.37 3.17 -5.22
CA ASP A 51 -9.44 3.19 -4.21
C ASP A 51 -9.18 2.27 -3.01
N ASP A 52 -8.42 1.19 -3.17
CA ASP A 52 -8.02 0.34 -2.04
C ASP A 52 -7.07 1.07 -1.07
N LEU A 53 -6.46 2.18 -1.47
CA LEU A 53 -5.61 3.04 -0.65
C LEU A 53 -6.30 4.33 -0.19
N TYR A 54 -7.44 4.67 -0.78
CA TYR A 54 -8.21 5.86 -0.42
C TYR A 54 -8.78 5.74 1.00
N ASP A 55 -8.54 6.76 1.82
CA ASP A 55 -9.00 6.86 3.22
C ASP A 55 -8.80 5.59 4.08
N LYS A 56 -7.70 4.87 3.85
CA LYS A 56 -7.38 3.66 4.63
C LYS A 56 -6.58 3.98 5.89
N LYS A 57 -6.88 3.20 6.94
CA LYS A 57 -5.99 3.07 8.08
C LYS A 57 -4.86 2.09 7.75
N PHE A 58 -3.69 2.63 7.44
CA PHE A 58 -2.48 1.85 7.22
C PHE A 58 -1.95 1.20 8.50
N LYS A 59 -1.38 0.00 8.37
CA LYS A 59 -0.68 -0.71 9.45
C LYS A 59 0.70 -0.08 9.68
N GLU A 60 1.44 0.17 8.61
CA GLU A 60 2.70 0.93 8.61
C GLU A 60 2.66 1.93 7.45
N ASN A 61 3.07 3.18 7.72
CA ASN A 61 3.15 4.24 6.71
C ASN A 61 4.41 5.11 6.95
N PRO A 62 5.61 4.55 6.76
CA PRO A 62 6.86 5.28 6.98
C PRO A 62 7.10 6.41 5.96
N ILE A 63 6.45 6.35 4.80
CA ILE A 63 6.55 7.37 3.74
C ILE A 63 5.62 8.56 3.96
N GLY A 64 4.82 8.56 5.03
CA GLY A 64 3.87 9.64 5.29
C GLY A 64 2.82 9.81 4.18
N PHE A 65 2.45 8.70 3.51
CA PHE A 65 1.42 8.71 2.47
C PHE A 65 0.12 9.27 3.01
N GLY A 66 -0.52 10.16 2.27
CA GLY A 66 -1.82 10.68 2.66
C GLY A 66 -2.42 11.61 1.63
N LEU A 67 -3.71 11.87 1.79
CA LEU A 67 -4.45 12.80 0.96
C LEU A 67 -4.09 14.25 1.32
N LEU A 68 -4.08 15.09 0.30
CA LEU A 68 -4.02 16.54 0.40
C LEU A 68 -5.43 17.11 0.16
N PRO A 69 -5.68 18.38 0.55
CA PRO A 69 -6.93 19.05 0.20
C PRO A 69 -7.12 19.11 -1.32
N GLU A 70 -8.38 19.04 -1.75
CA GLU A 70 -8.73 19.33 -3.15
C GLU A 70 -8.24 20.73 -3.57
N ASP A 71 -7.84 20.85 -4.83
CA ASP A 71 -7.51 22.15 -5.43
C ASP A 71 -8.78 22.93 -5.84
N ASP A 72 -8.59 24.12 -6.42
CA ASP A 72 -9.68 24.99 -6.86
C ASP A 72 -10.43 24.46 -8.09
N GLU A 73 -9.88 23.47 -8.78
CA GLU A 73 -10.52 22.75 -9.88
C GLU A 73 -11.26 21.48 -9.40
N GLY A 74 -11.13 21.13 -8.11
CA GLY A 74 -11.75 19.97 -7.49
C GLY A 74 -10.98 18.67 -7.70
N ASN A 75 -9.70 18.74 -8.09
CA ASN A 75 -8.87 17.55 -8.21
C ASN A 75 -8.42 17.10 -6.82
N GLU A 76 -8.41 15.80 -6.59
CA GLU A 76 -7.86 15.19 -5.37
C GLU A 76 -6.37 14.96 -5.53
N TRP A 77 -5.62 15.19 -4.46
CA TRP A 77 -4.16 15.10 -4.46
C TRP A 77 -3.69 14.16 -3.36
N PHE A 78 -2.53 13.54 -3.57
CA PHE A 78 -1.83 12.79 -2.52
C PHE A 78 -0.42 13.35 -2.31
N LYS A 79 0.19 12.91 -1.22
CA LYS A 79 1.62 13.09 -0.98
C LYS A 79 2.29 11.84 -0.45
N MET A 80 3.60 11.74 -0.65
CA MET A 80 4.48 10.81 0.06
C MET A 80 5.93 11.30 0.03
N THR A 81 6.73 10.89 1.03
CA THR A 81 8.18 11.11 1.06
C THR A 81 8.90 9.79 0.81
N LEU A 82 9.58 9.68 -0.33
CA LEU A 82 10.39 8.54 -0.72
C LEU A 82 11.87 8.77 -0.36
N LYS A 83 12.64 7.70 -0.20
CA LYS A 83 14.07 7.77 0.15
C LYS A 83 14.92 6.98 -0.83
N ASN A 84 16.12 7.48 -1.12
CA ASN A 84 17.13 6.72 -1.87
C ASN A 84 18.08 5.98 -0.90
N ASP A 85 19.03 5.21 -1.45
CA ASP A 85 20.01 4.43 -0.66
C ASP A 85 21.02 5.32 0.10
N GLU A 86 21.16 6.60 -0.29
CA GLU A 86 22.00 7.60 0.39
C GLU A 86 21.26 8.26 1.56
N GLY A 87 19.95 8.02 1.68
CA GLY A 87 19.07 8.59 2.69
C GLY A 87 18.47 9.94 2.32
N ASP A 88 18.69 10.43 1.09
CA ASP A 88 18.03 11.64 0.60
C ASP A 88 16.53 11.41 0.44
N GLU A 89 15.78 12.48 0.64
CA GLU A 89 14.32 12.46 0.59
C GLU A 89 13.80 13.15 -0.68
N LEU A 90 12.79 12.55 -1.30
CA LEU A 90 11.99 13.13 -2.38
C LEU A 90 10.55 13.24 -1.92
N LEU A 91 10.03 14.46 -1.86
CA LEU A 91 8.59 14.71 -1.70
C LEU A 91 7.92 14.54 -3.06
N VAL A 92 6.92 13.67 -3.11
CA VAL A 92 6.00 13.49 -4.23
C VAL A 92 4.67 14.10 -3.82
N GLU A 93 4.15 15.01 -4.63
CA GLU A 93 2.79 15.54 -4.57
C GLU A 93 2.23 15.49 -5.99
N ASP A 94 1.13 14.78 -6.18
CA ASP A 94 0.52 14.58 -7.50
C ASP A 94 -0.98 14.35 -7.38
N VAL A 95 -1.67 14.40 -8.53
CA VAL A 95 -3.11 14.14 -8.61
C VAL A 95 -3.40 12.64 -8.36
N TRP A 96 -4.53 12.36 -7.73
CA TRP A 96 -4.92 11.01 -7.31
C TRP A 96 -4.94 10.00 -8.46
N GLU A 97 -5.36 10.44 -9.65
CA GLU A 97 -5.43 9.60 -10.85
C GLU A 97 -4.07 9.01 -11.26
N GLU A 98 -2.97 9.67 -10.92
CA GLU A 98 -1.60 9.26 -11.27
C GLU A 98 -0.97 8.35 -10.19
N LEU A 99 -1.65 8.09 -9.06
CA LEU A 99 -1.09 7.26 -7.96
C LEU A 99 -0.61 5.89 -8.46
N GLY A 100 -1.34 5.29 -9.41
CA GLY A 100 -1.03 4.00 -9.99
C GLY A 100 0.35 3.93 -10.65
N ASP A 101 0.80 5.03 -11.26
CA ASP A 101 2.08 5.11 -11.98
C ASP A 101 3.29 4.98 -11.04
N TYR A 102 3.10 5.28 -9.75
CA TYR A 102 4.13 5.18 -8.72
C TYR A 102 4.21 3.78 -8.10
N ILE A 103 3.20 2.92 -8.27
CA ILE A 103 3.14 1.59 -7.65
C ILE A 103 3.92 0.58 -8.50
N VAL A 104 5.04 0.08 -7.94
CA VAL A 104 5.93 -0.85 -8.64
C VAL A 104 5.99 -2.24 -8.01
N GLY A 105 5.28 -2.47 -6.91
CA GLY A 105 5.28 -3.77 -6.26
C GLY A 105 4.14 -3.96 -5.26
N LEU A 106 3.53 -5.13 -5.30
CA LEU A 106 2.51 -5.61 -4.36
C LEU A 106 2.94 -6.98 -3.82
N GLU A 107 2.91 -7.12 -2.51
CA GLU A 107 3.35 -8.35 -1.85
C GLU A 107 2.44 -8.68 -0.66
N ILE A 108 1.95 -9.93 -0.60
CA ILE A 108 1.29 -10.46 0.60
C ILE A 108 2.40 -10.87 1.57
N ILE A 109 2.54 -10.15 2.67
CA ILE A 109 3.65 -10.34 3.63
C ILE A 109 3.22 -11.04 4.92
N ASP A 110 1.91 -11.17 5.16
CA ASP A 110 1.36 -11.83 6.34
C ASP A 110 -0.09 -12.28 6.08
N PHE A 111 -0.51 -13.34 6.76
CA PHE A 111 -1.90 -13.79 6.76
C PHE A 111 -2.27 -14.30 8.15
N VAL A 112 -3.37 -13.79 8.68
CA VAL A 112 -3.94 -14.21 9.97
C VAL A 112 -5.36 -14.70 9.72
N ALA A 113 -5.60 -15.99 9.98
CA ALA A 113 -6.95 -16.55 9.95
C ALA A 113 -7.83 -15.87 11.00
N ASP A 114 -9.11 -15.63 10.67
CA ASP A 114 -10.07 -15.21 11.68
C ASP A 114 -10.32 -16.40 12.64
N GLU A 115 -10.39 -16.13 13.95
CA GLU A 115 -10.80 -17.15 14.92
C GLU A 115 -12.30 -17.48 14.68
N GLU A 116 -12.63 -18.77 14.62
CA GLU A 116 -14.02 -19.25 14.55
C GLU A 116 -14.79 -19.01 15.86
#